data_AF-A0A077QML2-F1
#
_entry.id   AF-A0A077QML2-F1
#
_cell.length_a   1.000
_cell.length_b   1.000
_cell.length_c   1.000
_cell.angle_alpha   90.00
_cell.angle_beta   90.00
_cell.angle_gamma   90.00
#
_symmetry.space_group_name_H-M   'P 1'
#
loop_
_entity.id
_entity.type
_entity.pdbx_description
1 polymer ?
#
loop_
_entity_poly.entity_id
_entity_poly.type
_entity_poly.pdbx_seq_one_letter_code
_entity_poly.pdbx_strand_id
1 'polypeptide(L)'
;MLRKDNRIRTIQASLAIKHNSLSIEQVTAIINGKRVLAPAKDNQEVRNAILAYEKLPNWQSHRLTEICFPDAKINAKFLFTFLRMT
;
A
#
# COMPACT_ATOMS: atom_id res chain seq x y z
N MET A 1 -1.44 -13.87 13.87
CA MET A 1 -1.57 -12.42 14.07
C MET A 1 -0.35 -11.64 13.55
N LEU A 2 0.87 -12.03 13.88
CA LEU A 2 2.12 -11.29 13.55
C LEU A 2 2.31 -10.82 12.09
N ARG A 3 1.92 -11.63 11.09
CA ARG A 3 2.07 -11.26 9.66
C ARG A 3 1.17 -10.10 9.24
N LYS A 4 -0.02 -9.97 9.84
CA LYS A 4 -0.96 -8.89 9.51
C LYS A 4 -0.46 -7.56 10.09
N ASP A 5 -0.01 -7.58 11.34
CA ASP A 5 0.47 -6.37 12.03
C ASP A 5 1.75 -5.82 11.38
N ASN A 6 2.67 -6.72 10.99
CA ASN A 6 3.86 -6.31 10.24
C ASN A 6 3.48 -5.68 8.89
N ARG A 7 2.52 -6.26 8.17
CA ARG A 7 2.04 -5.70 6.89
C ARG A 7 1.43 -4.31 7.07
N ILE A 8 0.63 -4.11 8.12
CA ILE A 8 0.03 -2.80 8.44
C ILE A 8 1.12 -1.76 8.68
N ARG A 9 2.14 -2.09 9.49
CA ARG A 9 3.28 -1.20 9.77
C ARG A 9 4.06 -0.87 8.49
N THR A 10 4.31 -1.85 7.63
CA THR A 10 5.00 -1.62 6.36
C THR A 10 4.20 -0.71 5.42
N ILE A 11 2.89 -0.91 5.31
CA ILE A 11 2.01 -0.05 4.50
C ILE A 11 2.03 1.38 5.05
N GLN A 12 1.86 1.55 6.36
CA GLN A 12 1.86 2.87 7.00
C GLN A 12 3.20 3.59 6.81
N ALA A 13 4.33 2.92 7.04
CA ALA A 13 5.65 3.51 6.84
C ALA A 13 5.89 3.95 5.38
N SER A 14 5.44 3.13 4.42
CA SER A 14 5.57 3.44 2.99
C SER A 14 4.78 4.69 2.59
N LEU A 15 3.58 4.84 3.17
CA LEU A 15 2.71 5.98 2.92
C LEU A 15 3.23 7.25 3.61
N ALA A 16 3.77 7.15 4.82
CA ALA A 16 4.34 8.28 5.54
C ALA A 16 5.49 8.96 4.76
N ILE A 17 6.33 8.19 4.07
CA ILE A 17 7.40 8.71 3.18
C ILE A 17 6.83 9.58 2.05
N LYS A 18 5.60 9.33 1.62
CA LYS A 18 4.89 10.10 0.60
C LYS A 18 4.10 11.29 1.16
N HIS A 19 4.39 11.68 2.40
CA HIS A 19 3.65 12.72 3.12
C HIS A 19 2.18 12.38 3.36
N ASN A 20 1.84 11.08 3.45
CA ASN A 20 0.54 10.65 3.94
C ASN A 20 0.47 10.86 5.45
N SER A 21 -0.61 11.46 5.92
CA SER A 21 -0.78 11.88 7.32
C SER A 21 -1.48 10.85 8.21
N LEU A 22 -1.92 9.72 7.64
CA LEU A 22 -2.72 8.73 8.35
C LEU A 22 -1.91 7.96 9.40
N SER A 23 -2.49 7.87 10.60
CA SER A 23 -1.94 7.09 11.70
C SER A 23 -2.06 5.58 11.44
N ILE A 24 -1.33 4.77 12.20
CA ILE A 24 -1.41 3.32 12.07
C ILE A 24 -2.80 2.79 12.43
N GLU A 25 -3.48 3.41 13.40
CA GLU A 25 -4.84 3.07 13.80
C GLU A 25 -5.83 3.39 12.68
N GLN A 26 -5.65 4.51 12.00
CA GLN A 26 -6.47 4.91 10.86
C GLN A 26 -6.27 3.99 9.66
N VAL A 27 -5.02 3.66 9.31
CA VAL A 27 -4.72 2.67 8.27
C VAL A 27 -5.34 1.31 8.62
N THR A 28 -5.22 0.87 9.88
CA THR A 28 -5.84 -0.36 10.38
C THR A 28 -7.37 -0.32 10.28
N ALA A 29 -7.98 0.81 10.62
CA ALA A 29 -9.42 1.00 10.49
C ALA A 29 -9.88 0.88 9.03
N ILE A 30 -9.15 1.47 8.08
CA ILE A 30 -9.42 1.34 6.64
C ILE A 30 -9.30 -0.11 6.17
N ILE A 31 -8.26 -0.82 6.60
CA ILE A 31 -8.06 -2.25 6.28
C ILE A 31 -9.21 -3.10 6.81
N ASN A 32 -9.74 -2.76 7.98
CA ASN A 32 -10.88 -3.44 8.59
C ASN A 32 -12.24 -2.97 8.02
N GLY A 33 -12.26 -2.16 6.97
CA GLY A 33 -13.49 -1.67 6.33
C GLY A 33 -14.23 -0.58 7.11
N LYS A 34 -13.63 -0.03 8.17
CA LYS A 34 -14.21 1.07 8.94
C LYS A 34 -14.04 2.40 8.18
N ARG A 35 -15.00 3.31 8.37
CA ARG A 35 -14.91 4.68 7.84
C ARG A 35 -13.89 5.49 8.63
N VAL A 36 -12.99 6.18 7.93
CA VAL A 36 -12.01 7.09 8.52
C VAL A 36 -12.15 8.46 7.87
N LEU A 37 -12.28 9.48 8.70
CA LEU A 37 -12.31 10.87 8.27
C LEU A 37 -10.87 11.35 8.06
N ALA A 38 -10.50 11.53 6.79
CA ALA A 38 -9.16 11.93 6.37
C ALA A 38 -9.21 12.52 4.95
N PRO A 39 -8.16 13.22 4.50
CA PRO A 39 -8.07 13.72 3.13
C PRO A 39 -8.38 12.61 2.12
N ALA A 40 -9.22 12.92 1.12
CA ALA A 40 -9.65 11.93 0.13
C ALA A 40 -8.46 11.28 -0.59
N LYS A 41 -7.39 12.06 -0.84
CA LYS A 41 -6.13 11.58 -1.41
C LYS A 41 -5.48 10.51 -0.53
N ASP A 42 -5.26 10.82 0.74
CA ASP A 42 -4.58 9.92 1.68
C ASP A 42 -5.36 8.61 1.87
N ASN A 43 -6.69 8.70 1.96
CA ASN A 43 -7.59 7.55 2.00
C ASN A 43 -7.47 6.68 0.74
N GLN A 44 -7.39 7.30 -0.44
CA GLN A 44 -7.25 6.57 -1.69
C GLN A 44 -5.88 5.91 -1.82
N GLU A 45 -4.81 6.55 -1.35
CA GLU A 45 -3.46 5.98 -1.34
C GLU A 45 -3.37 4.74 -0.46
N VAL A 46 -4.01 4.74 0.73
CA VAL A 46 -4.09 3.54 1.58
C VAL A 46 -4.81 2.41 0.86
N ARG A 47 -5.97 2.69 0.25
CA ARG A 47 -6.73 1.67 -0.51
C ARG A 47 -5.92 1.09 -1.66
N ASN A 48 -5.22 1.94 -2.41
CA ASN A 48 -4.34 1.51 -3.50
C ASN A 48 -3.19 0.64 -2.98
N ALA A 49 -2.57 1.02 -1.86
CA ALA A 49 -1.50 0.24 -1.25
C ALA A 49 -1.99 -1.14 -0.78
N ILE A 50 -3.17 -1.23 -0.16
CA ILE A 50 -3.79 -2.51 0.24
C ILE A 50 -3.95 -3.42 -0.97
N LEU A 51 -4.57 -2.91 -2.04
CA LEU A 51 -4.80 -3.66 -3.29
C LEU A 51 -3.48 -4.13 -3.93
N ALA A 52 -2.43 -3.29 -3.93
CA ALA A 52 -1.12 -3.67 -4.42
C ALA A 52 -0.51 -4.83 -3.61
N TYR A 53 -0.62 -4.77 -2.28
CA TYR A 53 -0.14 -5.83 -1.39
C TYR A 53 -0.96 -7.13 -1.47
N GLU A 54 -2.23 -7.08 -1.86
CA GLU A 54 -3.04 -8.29 -2.09
C GLU A 54 -2.65 -9.00 -3.39
N LYS A 55 -2.22 -8.25 -4.41
CA LYS A 55 -1.77 -8.79 -5.69
C LYS A 55 -0.32 -9.29 -5.68
N LEU A 56 0.45 -8.88 -4.67
CA LEU A 56 1.87 -9.21 -4.49
C LEU A 56 2.22 -10.71 -4.55
N PRO A 57 1.46 -11.63 -3.94
CA PRO A 57 1.74 -13.07 -4.02
C PRO A 57 1.67 -13.64 -5.44
N ASN A 58 0.87 -13.02 -6.31
CA ASN A 58 0.71 -13.42 -7.70
C ASN A 58 1.63 -12.62 -8.64
N TRP A 59 2.53 -11.80 -8.09
CA TRP A 59 3.39 -10.94 -8.88
C TRP A 59 4.57 -11.72 -9.47
N GLN A 60 4.68 -11.74 -10.79
CA GLN A 60 5.80 -12.31 -11.53
C GLN A 60 6.85 -11.22 -11.81
N SER A 61 7.96 -11.23 -11.06
CA SER A 61 9.03 -10.21 -11.16
C SER A 61 9.74 -10.15 -12.51
N HIS A 62 9.71 -11.22 -13.30
CA HIS A 62 10.40 -11.33 -14.58
C HIS A 62 9.63 -10.74 -15.78
N ARG A 63 8.39 -10.28 -15.56
CA ARG A 63 7.56 -9.67 -16.61
C ARG A 63 7.57 -8.15 -16.46
N LEU A 64 8.72 -7.54 -16.78
CA LEU A 64 8.95 -6.08 -16.70
C LEU A 64 8.05 -5.24 -17.64
N THR A 65 7.29 -5.88 -18.52
CA THR A 65 6.48 -5.24 -19.58
C THR A 65 5.05 -4.85 -19.19
N GLU A 66 4.56 -5.21 -18.01
CA GLU A 66 3.21 -4.79 -17.56
C GLU A 66 3.29 -3.78 -16.41
N ILE A 67 3.83 -2.60 -16.71
CA ILE A 67 3.61 -1.41 -15.88
C ILE A 67 2.58 -0.52 -16.59
N CYS A 68 1.35 -1.02 -16.69
CA CYS A 68 0.20 -0.18 -16.97
C CYS A 68 -1.02 -0.82 -16.30
N PHE A 69 -1.32 -0.38 -15.09
CA PHE A 69 -2.63 -0.60 -14.47
C PHE A 69 -3.57 0.44 -15.09
N PRO A 70 -4.58 0.06 -15.91
CA PRO A 70 -5.44 1.03 -16.56
C PRO A 70 -6.28 1.87 -15.58
N ASP A 71 -6.55 1.36 -14.38
CA ASP A 71 -7.44 2.01 -13.40
C ASP A 71 -6.80 2.38 -12.06
N ALA A 72 -5.50 2.16 -11.89
CA ALA A 72 -4.85 2.50 -10.64
C ALA A 72 -3.47 3.06 -10.93
N LYS A 73 -3.20 4.29 -10.48
CA LYS A 73 -1.86 4.86 -10.40
C LYS A 73 -1.01 4.10 -9.35
N ILE A 74 -0.91 2.78 -9.45
CA ILE A 74 0.01 1.93 -8.71
C ILE A 74 1.35 2.13 -9.39
N ASN A 75 2.04 3.19 -8.99
CA ASN A 75 3.34 3.52 -9.51
C ASN A 75 4.30 2.42 -9.03
N ALA A 76 4.79 1.55 -9.91
CA ALA A 76 5.66 0.41 -9.56
C ALA A 76 6.89 0.80 -8.70
N LYS A 77 7.25 2.10 -8.69
CA LYS A 77 8.21 2.69 -7.75
C LYS A 77 7.89 2.41 -6.27
N PHE A 78 6.63 2.11 -5.95
CA PHE A 78 6.09 1.82 -4.60
C PHE A 78 6.54 0.46 -4.03
N LEU A 79 6.71 -0.56 -4.87
CA LEU A 79 7.18 -1.89 -4.41
C LEU A 79 8.70 -2.04 -4.53
N PHE A 80 9.31 -1.45 -5.56
CA PHE A 80 10.74 -1.60 -5.82
C PHE A 80 11.63 -0.90 -4.80
N THR A 81 11.17 0.17 -4.15
CA THR A 81 12.00 0.92 -3.19
C THR A 81 12.22 0.14 -1.88
N PHE A 82 11.35 -0.81 -1.52
CA PHE A 82 11.45 -1.53 -0.23
C PHE A 82 11.75 -3.03 -0.36
N LEU A 83 11.49 -3.67 -1.51
CA LEU A 83 11.91 -5.07 -1.76
C LEU A 83 13.42 -5.24 -1.98
N ARG A 84 14.21 -4.16 -1.98
CA ARG A 84 15.68 -4.18 -2.15
C ARG A 84 16.46 -3.88 -0.86
N MET A 85 15.80 -3.78 0.30
CA MET A 85 16.43 -3.54 1.62
C MET A 85 16.29 -4.71 2.61
N THR A 86 16.02 -5.92 2.12
CA THR A 86 16.23 -7.17 2.87
C THR A 86 16.99 -8.15 2.02
#